data_AF-A0A1S1U0F3-F1
#
_entry.id   AF-A0A1S1U0F3-F1
#
_cell.length_a   1.000
_cell.length_b   1.000
_cell.length_c   1.000
_cell.angle_alpha   90.00
_cell.angle_beta   90.00
_cell.angle_gamma   90.00
#
_symmetry.space_group_name_H-M   'P 1'
#
loop_
_entity.id
_entity.type
_entity.pdbx_description
1 polymer ?
#
loop_
_entity_poly.entity_id
_entity_poly.type
_entity_poly.pdbx_seq_one_letter_code
_entity_poly.pdbx_strand_id
1 'polypeptide(L)'
;MTTTNDLAERSPLGKSSAYRSDYAPELLFPIPRQGKRDELELHGTLPFFGLDIWNAYELSWLNQRGKPQVAIAKVSAPADSPNIIESKSFKLYLNSFNQTKLDSPEALLTLLKQDLSNGFGAPVQVELTLQEDFGKLKMGEFDGVLLDRLDLEITQYTPSPLLLKAAFDDAPVEEKLVSHLLKSNCLVTGQPDWGSVQIAYAGPQIDQESLLRYLIGFREHNEFHEQCVERIFVDILRQCKPQKLSVYARYTRRGGLDINPWRSNYSTGAMPGNLRNARQ
;
A
#
# COMPACT_ATOMS: atom_id res chain seq x y z
N MET A 1 15.71 -7.33 -22.15
CA MET A 1 14.73 -6.60 -21.33
C MET A 1 14.99 -6.98 -19.89
N THR A 2 15.25 -6.00 -19.02
CA THR A 2 15.52 -6.23 -17.60
C THR A 2 14.18 -6.49 -16.91
N THR A 3 14.02 -7.60 -16.19
CA THR A 3 12.75 -7.94 -15.55
C THR A 3 12.52 -7.06 -14.31
N THR A 4 11.27 -6.93 -13.83
CA THR A 4 11.00 -6.17 -12.58
C THR A 4 11.69 -6.80 -11.37
N ASN A 5 11.91 -8.13 -11.38
CA ASN A 5 12.70 -8.79 -10.35
C ASN A 5 14.18 -8.37 -10.42
N ASP A 6 14.79 -8.27 -11.61
CA ASP A 6 16.17 -7.76 -11.78
C ASP A 6 16.32 -6.29 -11.31
N LEU A 7 15.27 -5.48 -11.49
CA LEU A 7 15.23 -4.10 -11.00
C LEU A 7 15.06 -4.06 -9.47
N ALA A 8 14.24 -4.95 -8.90
CA ALA A 8 14.10 -5.09 -7.46
C ALA A 8 15.41 -5.54 -6.80
N GLU A 9 16.22 -6.38 -7.44
CA GLU A 9 17.55 -6.75 -6.94
C GLU A 9 18.55 -5.58 -6.92
N ARG A 10 18.35 -4.56 -7.77
CA ARG A 10 19.15 -3.33 -7.76
C ARG A 10 18.72 -2.35 -6.67
N SER A 11 17.58 -2.58 -6.01
CA SER A 11 17.10 -1.81 -4.87
C SER A 11 18.17 -1.69 -3.76
N PRO A 12 18.19 -0.58 -3.00
CA PRO A 12 18.97 -0.51 -1.76
C PRO A 12 18.44 -1.45 -0.67
N LEU A 13 17.23 -1.98 -0.78
CA LEU A 13 16.60 -2.86 0.20
C LEU A 13 17.43 -4.13 0.43
N GLY A 14 17.58 -4.54 1.68
CA GLY A 14 18.49 -5.63 2.09
C GLY A 14 19.99 -5.31 2.11
N LYS A 15 20.45 -4.16 1.59
CA LYS A 15 21.88 -3.78 1.52
C LYS A 15 22.31 -2.80 2.62
N SER A 16 23.60 -2.71 2.95
CA SER A 16 24.10 -1.60 3.79
C SER A 16 24.10 -0.29 3.00
N SER A 17 23.55 0.79 3.57
CA SER A 17 23.57 2.12 2.96
C SER A 17 24.23 3.11 3.92
N ALA A 18 25.15 3.93 3.43
CA ALA A 18 25.73 5.01 4.23
C ALA A 18 24.66 6.08 4.49
N TYR A 19 24.62 6.60 5.71
CA TYR A 19 23.72 7.68 6.08
C TYR A 19 24.15 8.97 5.36
N ARG A 20 23.21 9.67 4.70
CA ARG A 20 23.46 10.99 4.11
C ARG A 20 22.88 12.09 4.99
N SER A 21 23.68 13.13 5.20
CA SER A 21 23.34 14.32 5.98
C SER A 21 22.83 15.49 5.13
N ASP A 22 22.83 15.36 3.81
CA ASP A 22 22.40 16.41 2.90
C ASP A 22 21.22 15.92 2.07
N TYR A 23 20.30 16.83 1.77
CA TYR A 23 19.14 16.58 0.92
C TYR A 23 19.53 15.91 -0.41
N ALA A 24 18.86 14.80 -0.73
CA ALA A 24 19.26 13.92 -1.82
C ALA A 24 18.03 13.27 -2.50
N PRO A 25 17.34 13.98 -3.40
CA PRO A 25 16.17 13.46 -4.12
C PRO A 25 16.49 12.26 -5.02
N GLU A 26 17.72 12.16 -5.51
CA GLU A 26 18.21 11.04 -6.34
C GLU A 26 18.29 9.70 -5.58
N LEU A 27 18.04 9.68 -4.26
CA LEU A 27 17.93 8.45 -3.49
C LEU A 27 16.62 7.68 -3.76
N LEU A 28 15.59 8.35 -4.26
CA LEU A 28 14.34 7.70 -4.63
C LEU A 28 14.60 6.66 -5.74
N PHE A 29 14.09 5.45 -5.55
CA PHE A 29 14.22 4.35 -6.48
C PHE A 29 12.84 3.94 -7.01
N PRO A 30 12.44 4.46 -8.18
CA PRO A 30 11.20 4.05 -8.84
C PRO A 30 11.26 2.61 -9.33
N ILE A 31 10.17 1.86 -9.16
CA ILE A 31 9.98 0.53 -9.72
C ILE A 31 8.76 0.57 -10.65
N PRO A 32 8.90 0.24 -11.95
CA PRO A 32 7.77 0.22 -12.87
C PRO A 32 6.70 -0.78 -12.42
N ARG A 33 5.43 -0.35 -12.42
CA ARG A 33 4.29 -1.23 -12.10
C ARG A 33 4.09 -2.32 -13.13
N GLN A 34 4.41 -2.02 -14.40
CA GLN A 34 4.00 -2.84 -15.54
C GLN A 34 4.49 -4.28 -15.44
N GLY A 35 5.75 -4.53 -15.10
CA GLY A 35 6.22 -5.93 -15.09
C GLY A 35 5.57 -6.82 -14.04
N LYS A 36 5.03 -6.25 -12.95
CA LYS A 36 4.19 -7.01 -12.00
C LYS A 36 2.72 -7.11 -12.43
N ARG A 37 2.24 -6.10 -13.16
CA ARG A 37 0.92 -6.10 -13.81
C ARG A 37 0.83 -7.09 -14.98
N ASP A 38 1.93 -7.34 -15.67
CA ASP A 38 2.02 -8.35 -16.72
C ASP A 38 1.76 -9.76 -16.16
N GLU A 39 2.22 -10.07 -14.94
CA GLU A 39 1.91 -11.32 -14.23
C GLU A 39 0.40 -11.48 -13.93
N LEU A 40 -0.35 -10.38 -13.93
CA LEU A 40 -1.80 -10.32 -13.74
C LEU A 40 -2.55 -10.13 -15.06
N GLU A 41 -1.87 -10.14 -16.21
CA GLU A 41 -2.45 -9.87 -17.54
C GLU A 41 -3.15 -8.49 -17.61
N LEU A 42 -2.60 -7.50 -16.92
CA LEU A 42 -3.13 -6.14 -16.90
C LEU A 42 -2.39 -5.27 -17.93
N HIS A 43 -3.09 -4.96 -19.03
CA HIS A 43 -2.59 -4.10 -20.11
C HIS A 43 -3.61 -3.04 -20.48
N GLY A 44 -3.15 -1.85 -20.89
CA GLY A 44 -4.02 -0.77 -21.33
C GLY A 44 -4.86 -0.17 -20.19
N THR A 45 -6.19 -0.16 -20.34
CA THR A 45 -7.10 0.39 -19.33
C THR A 45 -7.18 -0.56 -18.14
N LEU A 46 -6.81 -0.08 -16.95
CA LEU A 46 -6.86 -0.86 -15.72
C LEU A 46 -8.32 -1.14 -15.31
N PRO A 47 -8.62 -2.32 -14.72
CA PRO A 47 -9.96 -2.65 -14.24
C PRO A 47 -10.32 -1.94 -12.93
N PHE A 48 -9.44 -1.08 -12.43
CA PHE A 48 -9.58 -0.31 -11.22
C PHE A 48 -8.97 1.08 -11.38
N PHE A 49 -9.47 2.01 -10.59
CA PHE A 49 -8.73 3.19 -10.15
C PHE A 49 -8.32 3.00 -8.68
N GLY A 50 -7.50 3.89 -8.15
CA GLY A 50 -7.12 3.78 -6.75
C GLY A 50 -5.94 4.65 -6.35
N LEU A 51 -5.43 4.39 -5.16
CA LEU A 51 -4.27 5.06 -4.59
C LEU A 51 -3.36 4.07 -3.87
N ASP A 52 -2.08 4.40 -3.79
CA ASP A 52 -1.20 3.93 -2.72
C ASP A 52 -1.03 5.06 -1.71
N ILE A 53 -1.57 4.87 -0.50
CA ILE A 53 -1.51 5.84 0.58
C ILE A 53 -0.36 5.47 1.51
N TRP A 54 0.64 6.32 1.64
CA TRP A 54 1.79 6.13 2.50
C TRP A 54 1.68 7.04 3.72
N ASN A 55 2.02 6.51 4.90
CA ASN A 55 2.25 7.34 6.09
C ASN A 55 3.72 7.25 6.50
N ALA A 56 4.41 8.39 6.51
CA ALA A 56 5.77 8.53 6.98
C ALA A 56 5.78 9.16 8.37
N TYR A 57 6.13 8.36 9.38
CA TYR A 57 6.02 8.73 10.79
C TYR A 57 7.31 9.33 11.37
N GLU A 58 8.43 9.19 10.66
CA GLU A 58 9.77 9.58 11.09
C GLU A 58 10.30 10.78 10.29
N LEU A 59 9.43 11.70 9.86
CA LEU A 59 9.83 12.88 9.08
C LEU A 59 10.39 13.98 9.99
N SER A 60 11.63 14.38 9.74
CA SER A 60 12.34 15.41 10.50
C SER A 60 13.25 16.26 9.60
N TRP A 61 13.44 17.53 9.95
CA TRP A 61 14.35 18.46 9.26
C TRP A 61 14.82 19.57 10.19
N LEU A 62 15.68 20.49 9.74
CA LEU A 62 16.12 21.66 10.50
C LEU A 62 15.45 22.93 10.01
N ASN A 63 15.06 23.83 10.90
CA ASN A 63 14.75 25.20 10.48
C ASN A 63 16.04 26.00 10.17
N GLN A 64 15.93 27.24 9.68
CA GLN A 64 17.09 28.08 9.34
C GLN A 64 18.08 28.31 10.50
N ARG A 65 17.62 28.21 11.75
CA ARG A 65 18.45 28.33 12.95
C ARG A 65 19.07 27.00 13.40
N GLY A 66 18.87 25.92 12.65
CA GLY A 66 19.37 24.59 12.97
C GLY A 66 18.57 23.85 14.04
N LYS A 67 17.37 24.33 14.41
CA LYS A 67 16.51 23.63 15.37
C LYS A 67 15.72 22.51 14.65
N PRO A 68 15.78 21.26 15.13
CA PRO A 68 14.98 20.17 14.60
C PRO A 68 13.48 20.47 14.62
N GLN A 69 12.81 20.07 13.55
CA GLN A 69 11.36 20.08 13.35
C GLN A 69 10.90 18.65 13.05
N VAL A 70 9.68 18.30 13.43
CA VAL A 70 9.11 16.96 13.20
C VAL A 70 7.70 17.07 12.64
N ALA A 71 7.32 16.12 11.80
CA ALA A 71 5.97 16.00 11.25
C ALA A 71 5.64 14.53 10.96
N ILE A 72 4.37 14.26 10.68
CA ILE A 72 3.93 13.04 10.00
C ILE A 72 3.49 13.45 8.59
N ALA A 73 3.98 12.76 7.57
CA ALA A 73 3.53 12.98 6.20
C ALA A 73 2.58 11.88 5.75
N LYS A 74 1.49 12.28 5.10
CA LYS A 74 0.64 11.39 4.30
C LYS A 74 0.93 11.69 2.83
N VAL A 75 1.24 10.65 2.06
CA VAL A 75 1.44 10.74 0.61
C VAL A 75 0.42 9.86 -0.09
N SER A 76 -0.25 10.39 -1.11
CA SER A 76 -1.21 9.64 -1.93
C SER A 76 -0.73 9.65 -3.37
N ALA A 77 -0.25 8.49 -3.82
CA ALA A 77 0.16 8.28 -5.21
C ALA A 77 -0.96 7.57 -5.97
N PRO A 78 -1.30 8.00 -7.20
CA PRO A 78 -2.39 7.39 -7.93
C PRO A 78 -1.99 6.00 -8.45
N ALA A 79 -2.94 5.05 -8.44
CA ALA A 79 -2.67 3.67 -8.84
C ALA A 79 -2.29 3.55 -10.34
N ASP A 80 -2.63 4.53 -11.17
CA ASP A 80 -2.23 4.59 -12.58
C ASP A 80 -0.85 5.24 -12.80
N SER A 81 -0.13 5.61 -11.73
CA SER A 81 1.25 6.09 -11.85
C SER A 81 2.15 5.04 -12.52
N PRO A 82 3.09 5.43 -13.40
CA PRO A 82 4.00 4.49 -14.07
C PRO A 82 4.80 3.62 -13.09
N ASN A 83 5.19 4.20 -11.95
CA ASN A 83 6.05 3.57 -10.96
C ASN A 83 5.37 3.49 -9.59
N ILE A 84 5.78 2.52 -8.78
CA ILE A 84 5.81 2.64 -7.31
C ILE A 84 7.18 3.18 -6.87
N ILE A 85 7.30 3.58 -5.61
CA ILE A 85 8.60 3.89 -5.00
C ILE A 85 8.99 2.78 -4.05
N GLU A 86 10.24 2.32 -4.14
CA GLU A 86 10.76 1.32 -3.22
C GLU A 86 10.89 1.89 -1.79
N SER A 87 10.26 1.22 -0.81
CA SER A 87 10.09 1.71 0.57
C SER A 87 11.37 2.15 1.28
N LYS A 88 12.50 1.45 1.12
CA LYS A 88 13.77 1.85 1.74
C LYS A 88 14.39 3.04 1.02
N SER A 89 14.32 3.10 -0.31
CA SER A 89 14.73 4.29 -1.05
C SER A 89 13.97 5.53 -0.58
N PHE A 90 12.67 5.38 -0.32
CA PHE A 90 11.84 6.44 0.25
C PHE A 90 12.31 6.83 1.65
N LYS A 91 12.55 5.85 2.53
CA LYS A 91 13.13 6.10 3.85
C LYS A 91 14.44 6.88 3.78
N LEU A 92 15.37 6.46 2.91
CA LEU A 92 16.68 7.10 2.76
C LEU A 92 16.54 8.54 2.23
N TYR A 93 15.62 8.76 1.29
CA TYR A 93 15.24 10.10 0.84
C TYR A 93 14.71 10.96 1.99
N LEU A 94 13.77 10.46 2.82
CA LEU A 94 13.27 11.21 3.96
C LEU A 94 14.38 11.52 4.98
N ASN A 95 15.26 10.56 5.25
CA ASN A 95 16.40 10.76 6.15
C ASN A 95 17.37 11.84 5.66
N SER A 96 17.44 12.09 4.35
CA SER A 96 18.28 13.16 3.79
C SER A 96 17.83 14.55 4.26
N PHE A 97 16.58 14.71 4.70
CA PHE A 97 16.09 15.95 5.28
C PHE A 97 16.55 16.18 6.72
N ASN A 98 16.97 15.14 7.47
CA ASN A 98 17.19 15.22 8.91
C ASN A 98 18.18 16.33 9.32
N GLN A 99 19.18 16.62 8.48
CA GLN A 99 20.17 17.67 8.69
C GLN A 99 20.05 18.82 7.66
N THR A 100 19.02 18.80 6.82
CA THR A 100 18.74 19.83 5.82
C THR A 100 18.00 21.01 6.47
N LYS A 101 18.50 22.22 6.25
CA LYS A 101 17.84 23.47 6.67
C LYS A 101 16.80 23.89 5.65
N LEU A 102 15.58 24.11 6.11
CA LEU A 102 14.48 24.63 5.30
C LEU A 102 13.86 25.87 5.95
N ASP A 103 13.35 26.77 5.11
CA ASP A 103 12.73 28.03 5.53
C ASP A 103 11.44 27.79 6.31
N SER A 104 10.63 26.82 5.88
CA SER A 104 9.32 26.54 6.47
C SER A 104 8.83 25.11 6.16
N PRO A 105 7.76 24.63 6.84
CA PRO A 105 7.07 23.39 6.47
C PRO A 105 6.55 23.39 5.02
N GLU A 106 6.16 24.55 4.48
CA GLU A 106 5.68 24.70 3.10
C GLU A 106 6.80 24.47 2.08
N ALA A 107 8.04 24.89 2.41
CA ALA A 107 9.20 24.59 1.58
C ALA A 107 9.47 23.07 1.52
N LEU A 108 9.39 22.38 2.66
CA LEU A 108 9.47 20.91 2.71
C LEU A 108 8.36 20.26 1.89
N LEU A 109 7.12 20.69 2.08
CA LEU A 109 5.96 20.18 1.34
C LEU A 109 6.13 20.31 -0.17
N THR A 110 6.72 21.42 -0.63
CA THR A 110 6.98 21.68 -2.05
C THR A 110 8.00 20.69 -2.62
N LEU A 111 9.11 20.47 -1.92
CA LEU A 111 10.13 19.49 -2.33
C LEU A 111 9.55 18.06 -2.36
N LEU A 112 8.88 17.64 -1.28
CA LEU A 112 8.23 16.33 -1.20
C LEU A 112 7.26 16.10 -2.37
N LYS A 113 6.39 17.08 -2.67
CA LYS A 113 5.46 16.98 -3.81
C LYS A 113 6.20 16.84 -5.13
N GLN A 114 7.22 17.66 -5.36
CA GLN A 114 7.97 17.66 -6.61
C GLN A 114 8.72 16.35 -6.82
N ASP A 115 9.54 15.94 -5.85
CA ASP A 115 10.42 14.77 -5.99
C ASP A 115 9.62 13.48 -6.07
N LEU A 116 8.59 13.34 -5.22
CA LEU A 116 7.76 12.15 -5.23
C LEU A 116 6.93 12.08 -6.51
N SER A 117 6.40 13.22 -7.00
CA SER A 117 5.70 13.20 -8.30
C SER A 117 6.63 12.75 -9.43
N ASN A 118 7.88 13.22 -9.43
CA ASN A 118 8.90 12.79 -10.39
C ASN A 118 9.20 11.29 -10.27
N GLY A 119 9.35 10.79 -9.04
CA GLY A 119 9.65 9.38 -8.79
C GLY A 119 8.49 8.44 -9.18
N PHE A 120 7.27 8.75 -8.75
CA PHE A 120 6.08 7.97 -9.14
C PHE A 120 5.77 8.10 -10.64
N GLY A 121 6.23 9.19 -11.27
CA GLY A 121 5.93 9.52 -12.67
C GLY A 121 4.53 10.08 -12.88
N ALA A 122 3.89 10.55 -11.81
CA ALA A 122 2.54 11.12 -11.81
C ALA A 122 2.38 12.09 -10.62
N PRO A 123 1.49 13.11 -10.70
CA PRO A 123 1.24 14.01 -9.59
C PRO A 123 0.78 13.27 -8.33
N VAL A 124 1.43 13.54 -7.20
CA VAL A 124 1.03 13.00 -5.88
C VAL A 124 0.45 14.09 -4.99
N GLN A 125 -0.40 13.68 -4.05
CA GLN A 125 -0.82 14.55 -2.94
C GLN A 125 0.07 14.29 -1.73
N VAL A 126 0.47 15.36 -1.05
CA VAL A 126 1.23 15.30 0.20
C VAL A 126 0.54 16.21 1.21
N GLU A 127 0.35 15.70 2.42
CA GLU A 127 -0.19 16.41 3.58
C GLU A 127 0.79 16.25 4.74
N LEU A 128 1.03 17.33 5.49
CA LEU A 128 1.85 17.32 6.70
C LEU A 128 0.96 17.54 7.92
N THR A 129 1.09 16.67 8.91
CA THR A 129 0.60 16.92 10.26
C THR A 129 1.79 17.37 11.10
N LEU A 130 1.76 18.60 11.58
CA LEU A 130 2.81 19.16 12.44
C LEU A 130 2.62 18.73 13.90
N GLN A 131 3.65 18.91 14.72
CA GLN A 131 3.69 18.42 16.10
C GLN A 131 2.54 18.93 16.98
N GLU A 132 2.06 20.15 16.74
CA GLU A 132 0.92 20.77 17.42
C GLU A 132 -0.40 20.03 17.16
N ASP A 133 -0.49 19.30 16.05
CA ASP A 133 -1.68 18.58 15.61
C ASP A 133 -1.62 17.07 15.90
N PHE A 134 -0.53 16.56 16.47
CA PHE A 134 -0.38 15.13 16.78
C PHE A 134 -1.51 14.61 17.70
N GLY A 135 -1.97 15.43 18.66
CA GLY A 135 -3.08 15.08 19.55
C GLY A 135 -4.44 14.93 18.85
N LYS A 136 -4.58 15.41 17.61
CA LYS A 136 -5.80 15.27 16.81
C LYS A 136 -5.87 13.93 16.05
N LEU A 137 -4.74 13.21 15.95
CA LEU A 137 -4.69 11.93 15.25
C LEU A 137 -5.46 10.86 16.01
N LYS A 138 -6.27 10.09 15.29
CA LYS A 138 -7.08 9.01 15.86
C LYS A 138 -6.67 7.66 15.27
N MET A 139 -6.90 6.61 16.05
CA MET A 139 -6.91 5.24 15.55
C MET A 139 -8.31 4.89 15.07
N GLY A 140 -8.40 3.95 14.13
CA GLY A 140 -9.67 3.44 13.62
C GLY A 140 -9.46 2.14 12.86
N GLU A 141 -10.40 1.22 13.03
CA GLU A 141 -10.40 -0.08 12.35
C GLU A 141 -11.31 -0.06 11.13
N PHE A 142 -11.18 -1.09 10.29
CA PHE A 142 -12.11 -1.32 9.18
C PHE A 142 -13.50 -1.69 9.70
N ASP A 143 -14.53 -1.25 8.99
CA ASP A 143 -15.90 -1.70 9.17
C ASP A 143 -16.20 -2.93 8.31
N GLY A 144 -17.15 -3.77 8.73
CA GLY A 144 -17.57 -4.95 7.99
C GLY A 144 -17.57 -6.23 8.83
N VAL A 145 -17.90 -7.34 8.19
CA VAL A 145 -17.96 -8.66 8.81
C VAL A 145 -16.55 -9.25 8.89
N LEU A 146 -16.09 -9.54 10.11
CA LEU A 146 -14.76 -10.10 10.36
C LEU A 146 -14.70 -11.58 9.96
N LEU A 147 -13.98 -11.89 8.89
CA LEU A 147 -13.78 -13.26 8.40
C LEU A 147 -13.04 -14.15 9.39
N ASP A 148 -12.11 -13.59 10.16
CA ASP A 148 -11.20 -14.30 11.07
C ASP A 148 -11.91 -15.08 12.20
N ARG A 149 -13.23 -14.93 12.35
CA ARG A 149 -14.08 -15.71 13.26
C ARG A 149 -14.31 -17.16 12.81
N LEU A 150 -14.04 -17.46 11.52
CA LEU A 150 -14.27 -18.78 10.93
C LEU A 150 -13.21 -19.77 11.42
N ASP A 151 -13.65 -20.93 11.88
CA ASP A 151 -12.78 -22.03 12.32
C ASP A 151 -12.47 -22.94 11.13
N LEU A 152 -11.25 -22.82 10.59
CA LEU A 152 -10.83 -23.49 9.36
C LEU A 152 -9.54 -24.26 9.58
N GLU A 153 -9.51 -25.52 9.12
CA GLU A 153 -8.25 -26.25 8.93
C GLU A 153 -7.54 -25.72 7.66
N ILE A 154 -6.30 -25.23 7.79
CA ILE A 154 -5.49 -24.74 6.66
C ILE A 154 -4.32 -25.69 6.40
N THR A 155 -4.23 -26.22 5.18
CA THR A 155 -3.18 -27.16 4.76
C THR A 155 -2.31 -26.65 3.61
N GLN A 156 -2.66 -25.50 3.01
CA GLN A 156 -1.94 -24.89 1.89
C GLN A 156 -1.74 -23.38 2.14
N TYR A 157 -0.54 -22.89 1.88
CA TYR A 157 -0.13 -21.49 2.11
C TYR A 157 0.37 -20.81 0.83
N THR A 158 -0.28 -21.13 -0.29
CA THR A 158 -0.04 -20.52 -1.60
C THR A 158 -1.35 -19.89 -2.07
N PRO A 159 -1.35 -18.63 -2.56
CA PRO A 159 -2.57 -18.00 -3.03
C PRO A 159 -3.08 -18.73 -4.27
N SER A 160 -4.34 -19.13 -4.26
CA SER A 160 -4.97 -19.86 -5.36
C SER A 160 -6.32 -19.22 -5.70
N PRO A 161 -6.44 -18.54 -6.86
CA PRO A 161 -7.69 -17.93 -7.29
C PRO A 161 -8.82 -18.96 -7.43
N LEU A 162 -8.49 -20.22 -7.73
CA LEU A 162 -9.45 -21.32 -7.89
C LEU A 162 -10.19 -21.69 -6.59
N LEU A 163 -9.70 -21.23 -5.43
CA LEU A 163 -10.42 -21.40 -4.18
C LEU A 163 -11.67 -20.51 -4.14
N LEU A 164 -11.62 -19.31 -4.74
CA LEU A 164 -12.67 -18.31 -4.66
C LEU A 164 -13.97 -18.81 -5.28
N LYS A 165 -15.06 -18.74 -4.52
CA LYS A 165 -16.41 -19.13 -4.96
C LYS A 165 -17.39 -18.00 -4.70
N ALA A 166 -18.43 -17.94 -5.52
CA ALA A 166 -19.56 -17.05 -5.30
C ALA A 166 -20.88 -17.71 -5.73
N ALA A 167 -21.98 -17.32 -5.09
CA ALA A 167 -23.32 -17.82 -5.38
C ALA A 167 -23.93 -17.07 -6.58
N PHE A 168 -23.76 -17.61 -7.79
CA PHE A 168 -24.22 -16.96 -9.02
C PHE A 168 -25.72 -17.07 -9.28
N ASP A 169 -26.38 -18.06 -8.69
CA ASP A 169 -27.81 -18.32 -8.87
C ASP A 169 -28.69 -17.57 -7.86
N ASP A 170 -28.06 -16.93 -6.85
CA ASP A 170 -28.74 -16.16 -5.80
C ASP A 170 -28.85 -14.67 -6.15
N ALA A 171 -29.72 -13.96 -5.42
CA ALA A 171 -29.81 -12.50 -5.54
C ALA A 171 -28.49 -11.82 -5.12
N PRO A 172 -28.05 -10.76 -5.81
CA PRO A 172 -26.82 -10.07 -5.46
C PRO A 172 -26.91 -9.40 -4.09
N VAL A 173 -25.79 -9.37 -3.39
CA VAL A 173 -25.64 -8.73 -2.07
C VAL A 173 -24.74 -7.51 -2.17
N GLU A 174 -24.77 -6.66 -1.14
CA GLU A 174 -23.78 -5.62 -0.90
C GLU A 174 -23.18 -5.85 0.49
N GLU A 175 -21.88 -6.15 0.54
CA GLU A 175 -21.20 -6.57 1.77
C GLU A 175 -19.82 -5.92 1.90
N LYS A 176 -19.37 -5.78 3.16
CA LYS A 176 -17.99 -5.48 3.51
C LYS A 176 -17.44 -6.63 4.35
N LEU A 177 -16.35 -7.22 3.91
CA LEU A 177 -15.64 -8.29 4.59
C LEU A 177 -14.26 -7.79 5.03
N VAL A 178 -13.84 -8.16 6.23
CA VAL A 178 -12.56 -7.73 6.81
C VAL A 178 -11.76 -8.94 7.27
N SER A 179 -10.45 -8.92 7.07
CA SER A 179 -9.50 -9.85 7.69
C SER A 179 -8.27 -9.12 8.19
N HIS A 180 -7.79 -9.50 9.37
CA HIS A 180 -6.52 -9.06 9.95
C HIS A 180 -5.39 -10.08 9.75
N LEU A 181 -5.67 -11.18 9.04
CA LEU A 181 -4.75 -12.30 8.84
C LEU A 181 -3.90 -12.20 7.56
N LEU A 182 -4.04 -11.11 6.81
CA LEU A 182 -3.20 -10.88 5.63
C LEU A 182 -1.73 -10.77 6.05
N LYS A 183 -0.94 -11.72 5.55
CA LYS A 183 0.51 -11.73 5.67
C LYS A 183 1.08 -12.14 4.33
N SER A 184 2.13 -11.45 3.89
CA SER A 184 2.97 -11.85 2.77
C SER A 184 4.44 -11.79 3.18
N ASN A 185 5.35 -11.96 2.24
CA ASN A 185 6.77 -11.74 2.42
C ASN A 185 7.24 -10.66 1.44
N CYS A 186 8.15 -9.82 1.90
CA CYS A 186 8.72 -8.77 1.08
C CYS A 186 9.59 -9.39 -0.02
N LEU A 187 9.27 -9.09 -1.28
CA LEU A 187 9.93 -9.66 -2.46
C LEU A 187 11.47 -9.59 -2.43
N VAL A 188 12.04 -8.54 -1.83
CA VAL A 188 13.49 -8.30 -1.84
C VAL A 188 14.19 -8.90 -0.62
N THR A 189 13.54 -8.92 0.55
CA THR A 189 14.19 -9.28 1.82
C THR A 189 13.74 -10.62 2.39
N GLY A 190 12.62 -11.15 1.92
CA GLY A 190 11.95 -12.31 2.51
C GLY A 190 11.35 -12.05 3.90
N GLN A 191 11.47 -10.84 4.45
CA GLN A 191 10.90 -10.51 5.76
C GLN A 191 9.36 -10.49 5.70
N PRO A 192 8.67 -10.79 6.82
CA PRO A 192 7.21 -10.88 6.86
C PRO A 192 6.53 -9.51 6.79
N ASP A 193 5.56 -9.37 5.89
CA ASP A 193 4.68 -8.21 5.79
C ASP A 193 3.35 -8.54 6.46
N TRP A 194 2.85 -7.62 7.29
CA TRP A 194 1.61 -7.80 8.04
C TRP A 194 0.60 -6.75 7.62
N GLY A 195 -0.64 -7.15 7.39
CA GLY A 195 -1.69 -6.23 7.00
C GLY A 195 -3.07 -6.64 7.50
N SER A 196 -3.99 -5.69 7.42
CA SER A 196 -5.42 -5.97 7.40
C SER A 196 -5.97 -5.60 6.04
N VAL A 197 -7.02 -6.27 5.59
CA VAL A 197 -7.67 -6.02 4.31
C VAL A 197 -9.18 -5.91 4.50
N GLN A 198 -9.79 -4.93 3.83
CA GLN A 198 -11.22 -4.79 3.66
C GLN A 198 -11.56 -5.03 2.19
N ILE A 199 -12.60 -5.83 1.95
CA ILE A 199 -13.18 -6.11 0.64
C ILE A 199 -14.63 -5.65 0.69
N ALA A 200 -14.94 -4.55 0.03
CA ALA A 200 -16.28 -4.01 -0.11
C ALA A 200 -16.79 -4.28 -1.52
N TYR A 201 -17.92 -4.96 -1.67
CA TYR A 201 -18.40 -5.38 -2.98
C TYR A 201 -19.92 -5.39 -3.09
N ALA A 202 -20.42 -5.32 -4.33
CA ALA A 202 -21.79 -5.63 -4.67
C ALA A 202 -21.82 -6.63 -5.84
N GLY A 203 -22.55 -7.73 -5.68
CA GLY A 203 -22.69 -8.80 -6.69
C GLY A 203 -23.00 -10.17 -6.09
N PRO A 204 -22.70 -11.27 -6.81
CA PRO A 204 -22.87 -12.63 -6.30
C PRO A 204 -22.19 -12.78 -4.93
N GLN A 205 -22.89 -13.36 -3.95
CA GLN A 205 -22.35 -13.47 -2.59
C GLN A 205 -21.09 -14.34 -2.60
N ILE A 206 -19.98 -13.79 -2.11
CA ILE A 206 -18.70 -14.48 -2.02
C ILE A 206 -18.73 -15.44 -0.83
N ASP A 207 -18.33 -16.69 -1.07
CA ASP A 207 -18.21 -17.69 0.00
C ASP A 207 -17.07 -17.29 0.97
N GLN A 208 -17.44 -17.02 2.23
CA GLN A 208 -16.54 -16.42 3.21
C GLN A 208 -15.37 -17.34 3.60
N GLU A 209 -15.59 -18.65 3.68
CA GLU A 209 -14.52 -19.62 3.97
C GLU A 209 -13.51 -19.69 2.82
N SER A 210 -14.00 -19.73 1.57
CA SER A 210 -13.14 -19.72 0.40
C SER A 210 -12.27 -18.48 0.31
N LEU A 211 -12.85 -17.31 0.63
CA LEU A 211 -12.14 -16.05 0.64
C LEU A 211 -11.09 -16.01 1.73
N LEU A 212 -11.40 -16.47 2.94
CA LEU A 212 -10.43 -16.51 4.03
C LEU A 212 -9.25 -17.45 3.70
N ARG A 213 -9.52 -18.63 3.11
CA ARG A 213 -8.47 -19.55 2.64
C ARG A 213 -7.58 -18.91 1.58
N TYR A 214 -8.18 -18.20 0.62
CA TYR A 214 -7.46 -17.46 -0.40
C TYR A 214 -6.52 -16.40 0.22
N LEU A 215 -7.03 -15.59 1.16
CA LEU A 215 -6.25 -14.55 1.84
C LEU A 215 -5.11 -15.14 2.68
N ILE A 216 -5.35 -16.25 3.40
CA ILE A 216 -4.31 -16.97 4.15
C ILE A 216 -3.27 -17.59 3.21
N GLY A 217 -3.64 -17.91 1.97
CA GLY A 217 -2.73 -18.37 0.93
C GLY A 217 -1.56 -17.43 0.68
N PHE A 218 -1.68 -16.12 0.94
CA PHE A 218 -0.56 -15.18 0.78
C PHE A 218 0.57 -15.36 1.80
N ARG A 219 0.39 -16.18 2.85
CA ARG A 219 1.27 -16.24 4.02
C ARG A 219 2.75 -16.45 3.70
N GLU A 220 3.06 -17.24 2.67
CA GLU A 220 4.43 -17.51 2.23
C GLU A 220 4.78 -16.84 0.89
N HIS A 221 3.84 -16.08 0.31
CA HIS A 221 3.98 -15.46 -0.99
C HIS A 221 4.84 -14.20 -0.95
N ASN A 222 5.76 -14.07 -1.92
CA ASN A 222 6.66 -12.93 -2.05
C ASN A 222 6.07 -11.88 -2.98
N GLU A 223 5.72 -10.71 -2.46
CA GLU A 223 5.06 -9.67 -3.27
C GLU A 223 5.24 -8.27 -2.67
N PHE A 224 5.14 -7.23 -3.49
CA PHE A 224 4.97 -5.87 -2.98
C PHE A 224 3.53 -5.68 -2.48
N HIS A 225 3.34 -4.74 -1.54
CA HIS A 225 2.02 -4.52 -0.92
C HIS A 225 0.99 -4.11 -1.97
N GLU A 226 1.39 -3.22 -2.87
CA GLU A 226 0.61 -2.71 -3.99
C GLU A 226 0.19 -3.84 -4.93
N GLN A 227 1.13 -4.72 -5.27
CA GLN A 227 0.88 -5.85 -6.16
C GLN A 227 -0.05 -6.88 -5.51
N CYS A 228 0.14 -7.18 -4.21
CA CYS A 228 -0.74 -8.09 -3.47
C CYS A 228 -2.21 -7.62 -3.51
N VAL A 229 -2.45 -6.32 -3.32
CA VAL A 229 -3.81 -5.75 -3.41
C VAL A 229 -4.35 -5.79 -4.84
N GLU A 230 -3.52 -5.50 -5.85
CA GLU A 230 -3.93 -5.65 -7.26
C GLU A 230 -4.31 -7.09 -7.60
N ARG A 231 -3.55 -8.08 -7.10
CA ARG A 231 -3.85 -9.51 -7.27
C ARG A 231 -5.17 -9.89 -6.60
N ILE A 232 -5.36 -9.53 -5.32
CA ILE A 232 -6.63 -9.77 -4.60
C ILE A 232 -7.81 -9.18 -5.39
N PHE A 233 -7.67 -7.95 -5.87
CA PHE A 233 -8.70 -7.29 -6.65
C PHE A 233 -9.01 -8.06 -7.95
N VAL A 234 -8.00 -8.39 -8.74
CA VAL A 234 -8.16 -9.05 -10.04
C VAL A 234 -8.72 -10.46 -9.91
N ASP A 235 -8.23 -11.22 -8.93
CA ASP A 235 -8.69 -12.59 -8.69
C ASP A 235 -10.17 -12.60 -8.28
N ILE A 236 -10.58 -11.73 -7.34
CA ILE A 236 -11.99 -11.59 -6.95
C ILE A 236 -12.84 -11.12 -8.14
N LEU A 237 -12.36 -10.13 -8.90
CA LEU A 237 -13.09 -9.63 -10.06
C LEU A 237 -13.33 -10.73 -11.10
N ARG A 238 -12.32 -11.56 -11.39
CA ARG A 238 -12.41 -12.65 -12.38
C ARG A 238 -13.27 -13.82 -11.88
N GLN A 239 -13.05 -14.25 -10.64
CA GLN A 239 -13.67 -15.46 -10.10
C GLN A 239 -15.08 -15.21 -9.57
N CYS A 240 -15.30 -14.09 -8.86
CA CYS A 240 -16.57 -13.80 -8.20
C CYS A 240 -17.47 -12.84 -9.00
N LYS A 241 -16.91 -12.15 -10.01
CA LYS A 241 -17.62 -11.24 -10.93
C LYS A 241 -18.55 -10.20 -10.25
N PRO A 242 -18.12 -9.54 -9.15
CA PRO A 242 -18.91 -8.47 -8.57
C PRO A 242 -19.04 -7.28 -9.55
N GLN A 243 -20.18 -6.60 -9.54
CA GLN A 243 -20.36 -5.38 -10.34
C GLN A 243 -19.58 -4.21 -9.71
N LYS A 244 -19.57 -4.13 -8.38
CA LYS A 244 -18.79 -3.16 -7.61
C LYS A 244 -17.78 -3.91 -6.76
N LEU A 245 -16.52 -3.52 -6.80
CA LEU A 245 -15.46 -4.08 -5.97
C LEU A 245 -14.51 -2.98 -5.53
N SER A 246 -14.19 -2.99 -4.25
CA SER A 246 -13.13 -2.21 -3.65
C SER A 246 -12.33 -3.08 -2.68
N VAL A 247 -11.01 -3.08 -2.86
CA VAL A 247 -10.07 -3.78 -1.98
C VAL A 247 -9.15 -2.73 -1.38
N TYR A 248 -9.11 -2.67 -0.05
CA TYR A 248 -8.25 -1.75 0.69
C TYR A 248 -7.42 -2.52 1.71
N ALA A 249 -6.09 -2.52 1.56
CA ALA A 249 -5.21 -3.06 2.58
C ALA A 249 -4.48 -1.96 3.33
N ARG A 250 -4.24 -2.21 4.61
CA ARG A 250 -3.44 -1.38 5.50
C ARG A 250 -2.34 -2.22 6.14
N TYR A 251 -1.11 -1.99 5.70
CA TYR A 251 0.05 -2.73 6.18
C TYR A 251 0.70 -2.03 7.39
N THR A 252 1.43 -2.81 8.17
CA THR A 252 2.26 -2.30 9.27
C THR A 252 3.51 -1.62 8.72
N ARG A 253 4.01 -0.59 9.41
CA ARG A 253 5.19 0.13 8.96
C ARG A 253 6.46 -0.72 8.91
N ARG A 254 7.35 -0.40 7.97
CA ARG A 254 8.76 -0.82 7.97
C ARG A 254 9.66 0.40 7.91
N GLY A 255 10.56 0.50 8.88
CA GLY A 255 11.53 1.61 8.92
C GLY A 255 10.89 3.00 8.92
N GLY A 256 9.75 3.16 9.59
CA GLY A 256 9.07 4.45 9.73
C GLY A 256 8.02 4.77 8.67
N LEU A 257 7.82 3.91 7.66
CA LEU A 257 6.82 4.10 6.61
C LEU A 257 5.86 2.91 6.52
N ASP A 258 4.56 3.17 6.41
CA ASP A 258 3.56 2.18 5.98
C ASP A 258 3.04 2.48 4.57
N ILE A 259 2.42 1.46 3.97
CA ILE A 259 1.79 1.52 2.64
C ILE A 259 0.38 0.95 2.75
N ASN A 260 -0.59 1.66 2.20
CA ASN A 260 -2.00 1.31 2.27
C ASN A 260 -2.60 1.37 0.87
N PRO A 261 -2.41 0.31 0.05
CA PRO A 261 -2.92 0.27 -1.30
C PRO A 261 -4.43 0.08 -1.31
N TRP A 262 -5.11 0.90 -2.11
CA TRP A 262 -6.54 0.87 -2.35
C TRP A 262 -6.81 0.75 -3.84
N ARG A 263 -7.70 -0.16 -4.22
CA ARG A 263 -8.15 -0.39 -5.60
C ARG A 263 -9.68 -0.48 -5.62
N SER A 264 -10.32 0.18 -6.59
CA SER A 264 -11.78 0.18 -6.74
C SER A 264 -12.20 0.29 -8.21
N ASN A 265 -13.31 -0.33 -8.61
CA ASN A 265 -13.95 -0.09 -9.91
C ASN A 265 -15.19 0.84 -9.82
N TYR A 266 -15.53 1.33 -8.63
CA TYR A 266 -16.68 2.21 -8.43
C TYR A 266 -16.33 3.34 -7.46
N SER A 267 -16.94 4.50 -7.68
CA SER A 267 -16.81 5.65 -6.77
C SER A 267 -17.80 5.54 -5.62
N THR A 268 -17.30 5.72 -4.39
CA THR A 268 -18.10 5.91 -3.17
C THR A 268 -18.41 7.38 -2.91
N GLY A 269 -17.96 8.30 -3.77
CA GLY A 269 -18.07 9.76 -3.57
C GLY A 269 -17.07 10.34 -2.56
N ALA A 270 -16.24 9.50 -1.92
CA ALA A 270 -15.20 9.91 -0.99
C ALA A 270 -13.96 9.00 -1.10
N MET A 271 -12.79 9.54 -0.76
CA MET A 271 -11.56 8.73 -0.64
C MET A 271 -11.67 7.76 0.54
N PRO A 272 -10.98 6.61 0.51
CA PRO A 272 -10.94 5.73 1.67
C PRO A 272 -10.37 6.49 2.88
N GLY A 273 -10.92 6.25 4.07
CA GLY A 273 -10.37 6.81 5.29
C GLY A 273 -8.90 6.39 5.49
N ASN A 274 -8.13 7.16 6.24
CA ASN A 274 -6.71 6.87 6.54
C ASN A 274 -6.43 6.91 8.05
N LEU A 275 -7.37 6.42 8.86
CA LEU A 275 -7.14 6.23 10.29
C LEU A 275 -6.18 5.06 10.49
N ARG A 276 -5.17 5.20 11.34
CA ARG A 276 -4.25 4.08 11.60
C ARG A 276 -4.97 2.97 12.37
N ASN A 277 -4.78 1.72 11.97
CA ASN A 277 -5.21 0.55 12.74
C ASN A 277 -4.26 0.31 13.92
N ALA A 278 -4.65 -0.57 14.85
CA ALA A 278 -3.91 -0.87 16.06
C ALA A 278 -2.46 -1.34 15.85
N ARG A 279 -2.16 -2.02 14.72
CA ARG A 279 -0.83 -2.60 14.43
C ARG A 279 0.06 -1.73 13.56
N GLN A 280 -0.43 -0.61 13.01
CA GLN A 280 0.29 0.15 11.98
C GLN A 280 1.45 0.98 12.49
#